data_AF-A0A4W5L7Z1-F1
#
_entry.id   AF-A0A4W5L7Z1-F1
#
_cell.length_a   1.000
_cell.length_b   1.000
_cell.length_c   1.000
_cell.angle_alpha   90.00
_cell.angle_beta   90.00
_cell.angle_gamma   90.00
#
_symmetry.space_group_name_H-M   'P 1'
#
loop_
_entity.id
_entity.type
_entity.pdbx_description
1 polymer ?
#
loop_
_entity_poly.entity_id
_entity_poly.type
_entity_poly.pdbx_seq_one_letter_code
_entity_poly.pdbx_strand_id
1 'polypeptide(L)'
;VSLWFLVKSNLHSYTLGVYSYTATPLGSTAIRLGTTATPLGSTTTPLASTTTPLGSTATPLGSAATPLASTATPLGSTATPLGSTATPLGSAATPLASTATPLGSTATPLGYTATPLGTTATPLGSTATPLGSTATPLGSTATPLGSTATPLGSTTTQLHPW
;
A
#
# COMPACT_ATOMS: atom_id res chain seq x y z
N VAL A 1 14.49 -14.58 23.12
CA VAL A 1 13.71 -15.84 23.21
C VAL A 1 12.60 -15.75 22.18
N SER A 2 12.52 -16.68 21.23
CA SER A 2 11.49 -16.72 20.20
C SER A 2 10.53 -17.86 20.51
N LEU A 3 9.24 -17.56 20.69
CA LEU A 3 8.22 -18.57 21.00
C LEU A 3 7.44 -18.89 19.71
N TRP A 4 7.42 -20.18 19.32
CA TRP A 4 6.78 -20.68 18.11
C TRP A 4 5.53 -21.47 18.46
N PHE A 5 4.40 -21.13 17.85
CA PHE A 5 3.19 -21.96 17.89
C PHE A 5 2.61 -22.15 16.50
N LEU A 6 2.26 -23.41 16.20
CA LEU A 6 1.65 -23.83 14.95
C LEU A 6 0.13 -23.92 15.17
N VAL A 7 -0.66 -23.13 14.44
CA VAL A 7 -2.12 -23.25 14.46
C VAL A 7 -2.56 -23.94 13.17
N LYS A 8 -3.31 -25.05 13.31
CA LYS A 8 -3.82 -25.85 12.20
C LYS A 8 -5.17 -25.26 11.76
N SER A 9 -5.25 -24.73 10.54
CA SER A 9 -6.47 -24.11 10.02
C SER A 9 -6.86 -24.76 8.68
N ASN A 10 -7.70 -25.81 8.75
CA ASN A 10 -8.26 -26.59 7.63
C ASN A 10 -7.27 -27.19 6.61
N LEU A 11 -7.75 -28.12 5.79
CA LEU A 11 -7.04 -29.27 5.20
C LEU A 11 -5.77 -28.99 4.36
N HIS A 12 -5.40 -27.73 4.08
CA HIS A 12 -4.21 -27.39 3.29
C HIS A 12 -3.43 -26.13 3.77
N SER A 13 -3.57 -25.66 5.01
CA SER A 13 -2.83 -24.46 5.46
C SER A 13 -2.31 -24.50 6.89
N TYR A 14 -1.03 -24.19 7.04
CA TYR A 14 -0.32 -24.02 8.31
C TYR A 14 -0.15 -22.52 8.58
N THR A 15 -0.59 -22.04 9.74
CA THR A 15 -0.36 -20.66 10.19
C THR A 15 0.79 -20.65 11.20
N LEU A 16 1.81 -19.85 10.93
CA LEU A 16 3.00 -19.75 11.77
C LEU A 16 3.03 -18.39 12.49
N GLY A 17 2.83 -18.40 13.82
CA GLY A 17 2.94 -17.22 14.68
C GLY A 17 4.28 -17.19 15.39
N VAL A 18 5.03 -16.08 15.27
CA VAL A 18 6.34 -15.91 15.94
C VAL A 18 6.39 -14.60 16.73
N TYR A 19 6.59 -14.72 18.05
CA TYR A 19 6.90 -13.60 18.95
C TYR A 19 8.42 -13.49 19.10
N SER A 20 9.05 -12.50 18.48
CA SER A 20 10.49 -12.23 18.62
C SER A 20 10.89 -10.87 18.05
N TYR A 21 12.04 -10.35 18.50
CA TYR A 21 12.59 -9.08 18.03
C TYR A 21 13.01 -9.10 16.55
N THR A 22 13.34 -10.27 15.96
CA THR A 22 13.77 -10.44 14.55
C THR A 22 13.63 -11.89 14.03
N ALA A 23 12.42 -12.43 13.86
CA ALA A 23 12.22 -13.67 13.09
C ALA A 23 11.75 -13.41 11.64
N THR A 24 11.64 -14.46 10.84
CA THR A 24 11.02 -14.52 9.50
C THR A 24 10.09 -15.75 9.47
N PRO A 25 8.77 -15.60 9.62
CA PRO A 25 7.83 -16.72 9.49
C PRO A 25 7.71 -17.10 8.01
N LEU A 26 7.64 -18.40 7.75
CA LEU A 26 7.41 -18.98 6.43
C LEU A 26 6.12 -19.80 6.46
N GLY A 27 5.26 -19.66 5.44
CA GLY A 27 4.03 -20.46 5.30
C GLY A 27 3.06 -19.93 4.25
N SER A 28 1.92 -20.61 4.05
CA SER A 28 0.83 -20.07 3.21
C SER A 28 0.26 -18.78 3.80
N THR A 29 0.15 -18.73 5.12
CA THR A 29 -0.25 -17.56 5.91
C THR A 29 0.79 -17.26 6.99
N ALA A 30 1.28 -16.01 7.04
CA ALA A 30 2.27 -15.59 8.03
C ALA A 30 1.84 -14.33 8.80
N ILE A 31 1.90 -14.40 10.14
CA ILE A 31 1.50 -13.32 11.07
C ILE A 31 2.64 -13.04 12.04
N ARG A 32 2.94 -11.76 12.30
CA ARG A 32 4.05 -11.33 13.18
C ARG A 32 3.70 -10.16 14.03
N LEU A 33 4.21 -10.17 15.26
CA LEU A 33 4.15 -9.04 16.18
C LEU A 33 5.58 -8.65 16.59
N GLY A 34 5.90 -7.35 16.58
CA GLY A 34 7.19 -6.86 17.03
C GLY A 34 7.46 -5.39 16.67
N THR A 35 8.72 -4.97 16.78
CA THR A 35 9.19 -3.65 16.31
C THR A 35 9.45 -3.65 14.80
N THR A 36 10.00 -4.76 14.30
CA THR A 36 10.30 -4.98 12.87
C THR A 36 9.82 -6.37 12.43
N ALA A 37 9.15 -6.46 11.28
CA ALA A 37 8.67 -7.74 10.74
C ALA A 37 8.81 -7.87 9.21
N THR A 38 9.35 -9.02 8.78
CA THR A 38 9.63 -9.39 7.39
C THR A 38 9.01 -10.76 7.03
N PRO A 39 7.69 -10.98 7.22
CA PRO A 39 7.10 -12.29 6.94
C PRO A 39 7.13 -12.65 5.46
N LEU A 40 7.27 -13.94 5.16
CA LEU A 40 7.23 -14.49 3.80
C LEU A 40 6.11 -15.52 3.70
N GLY A 41 5.20 -15.33 2.76
CA GLY A 41 4.12 -16.29 2.51
C GLY A 41 3.18 -15.88 1.38
N SER A 42 2.23 -16.74 1.02
CA SER A 42 1.23 -16.38 0.01
C SER A 42 0.40 -15.18 0.50
N THR A 43 0.00 -15.22 1.77
CA THR A 43 -0.74 -14.17 2.47
C THR A 43 -0.01 -13.77 3.75
N THR A 44 0.19 -12.47 3.97
CA THR A 44 0.98 -11.96 5.09
C THR A 44 0.30 -10.77 5.78
N THR A 45 0.27 -10.79 7.12
CA THR A 45 -0.41 -9.76 7.93
C THR A 45 0.42 -9.34 9.16
N PRO A 46 1.66 -8.84 8.99
CA PRO A 46 2.47 -8.44 10.14
C PRO A 46 1.91 -7.18 10.82
N LEU A 47 2.06 -7.11 12.15
CA LEU A 47 1.81 -5.98 13.01
C LEU A 47 3.14 -5.55 13.66
N ALA A 48 3.78 -4.50 13.14
CA ALA A 48 5.01 -3.99 13.71
C ALA A 48 5.23 -2.52 13.38
N SER A 49 6.07 -1.81 14.14
CA SER A 49 6.40 -0.40 13.84
C SER A 49 6.94 -0.25 12.41
N THR A 50 7.77 -1.19 11.96
CA THR A 50 8.28 -1.27 10.59
C THR A 50 8.03 -2.65 9.99
N THR A 51 7.47 -2.71 8.78
CA THR A 51 7.13 -3.99 8.13
C THR A 51 7.52 -4.03 6.65
N THR A 52 8.01 -5.18 6.20
CA THR A 52 8.39 -5.51 4.82
C THR A 52 7.90 -6.92 4.46
N PRO A 53 6.58 -7.20 4.47
CA PRO A 53 6.08 -8.52 4.08
C PRO A 53 6.31 -8.82 2.60
N LEU A 54 6.60 -10.08 2.28
CA LEU A 54 6.75 -10.60 0.92
C LEU A 54 5.68 -11.66 0.63
N GLY A 55 4.97 -11.55 -0.48
CA GLY A 55 3.93 -12.52 -0.82
C GLY A 55 3.09 -12.25 -2.07
N SER A 56 2.00 -12.98 -2.22
CA SER A 56 0.97 -12.65 -3.24
C SER A 56 0.02 -11.57 -2.72
N THR A 57 -0.32 -11.65 -1.43
CA THR A 57 -1.17 -10.68 -0.73
C THR A 57 -0.52 -10.24 0.58
N ALA A 58 -0.45 -8.93 0.82
CA ALA A 58 0.15 -8.38 2.02
C ALA A 58 -0.69 -7.25 2.62
N THR A 59 -1.05 -7.37 3.90
CA THR A 59 -1.82 -6.37 4.64
C THR A 59 -1.10 -5.99 5.95
N PRO A 60 0.10 -5.41 5.88
CA PRO A 60 0.84 -5.02 7.08
C PRO A 60 0.16 -3.87 7.82
N LEU A 61 0.32 -3.86 9.14
CA LEU A 61 -0.09 -2.79 10.05
C LEU A 61 1.14 -2.24 10.77
N GLY A 62 1.39 -0.94 10.68
CA GLY A 62 2.59 -0.35 11.28
C GLY A 62 2.71 1.15 11.16
N SER A 63 3.81 1.74 11.67
CA SER A 63 4.12 3.15 11.38
C SER A 63 4.67 3.29 9.95
N ALA A 64 5.56 2.37 9.55
CA ALA A 64 6.13 2.28 8.22
C ALA A 64 5.87 0.89 7.62
N ALA A 65 5.31 0.84 6.42
CA ALA A 65 4.98 -0.41 5.73
C ALA A 65 5.42 -0.39 4.26
N THR A 66 6.17 -1.42 3.86
CA THR A 66 6.82 -1.58 2.54
C THR A 66 6.55 -2.99 1.99
N PRO A 67 5.28 -3.40 1.80
CA PRO A 67 4.97 -4.74 1.29
C PRO A 67 5.45 -4.91 -0.16
N LEU A 68 6.03 -6.07 -0.46
CA LEU A 68 6.34 -6.53 -1.82
C LEU A 68 5.36 -7.65 -2.17
N ALA A 69 4.25 -7.31 -2.83
CA ALA A 69 3.20 -8.28 -3.13
C ALA A 69 2.40 -7.92 -4.38
N SER A 70 1.83 -8.92 -5.06
CA SER A 70 0.92 -8.68 -6.20
C SER A 70 -0.24 -7.76 -5.77
N THR A 71 -0.81 -7.99 -4.59
CA THR A 71 -1.84 -7.16 -3.97
C THR A 71 -1.39 -6.70 -2.60
N ALA A 72 -1.35 -5.39 -2.36
CA ALA A 72 -0.86 -4.83 -1.12
C ALA A 72 -1.80 -3.76 -0.54
N THR A 73 -2.18 -3.93 0.73
CA THR A 73 -3.04 -3.00 1.47
C THR A 73 -2.42 -2.61 2.82
N PRO A 74 -1.25 -1.94 2.83
CA PRO A 74 -0.61 -1.52 4.06
C PRO A 74 -1.41 -0.41 4.77
N LEU A 75 -1.48 -0.47 6.10
CA LEU A 75 -2.07 0.57 6.94
C LEU A 75 -0.99 1.14 7.87
N GLY A 76 -0.78 2.46 7.84
CA GLY A 76 0.23 3.09 8.68
C GLY A 76 0.44 4.58 8.44
N SER A 77 1.36 5.21 9.18
CA SER A 77 1.70 6.61 8.93
C SER A 77 2.36 6.80 7.56
N THR A 78 3.26 5.88 7.17
CA THR A 78 3.96 5.86 5.88
C THR A 78 3.79 4.50 5.21
N ALA A 79 3.33 4.50 3.96
CA ALA A 79 3.06 3.26 3.22
C ALA A 79 3.59 3.33 1.77
N THR A 80 4.45 2.38 1.43
CA THR A 80 5.21 2.29 0.16
C THR A 80 5.08 0.87 -0.43
N PRO A 81 3.87 0.41 -0.77
CA PRO A 81 3.68 -0.91 -1.37
C PRO A 81 4.24 -0.99 -2.80
N LEU A 82 4.84 -2.12 -3.15
CA LEU A 82 5.33 -2.46 -4.48
C LEU A 82 4.56 -3.68 -5.01
N GLY A 83 3.94 -3.57 -6.19
CA GLY A 83 3.07 -4.65 -6.68
C GLY A 83 2.34 -4.42 -8.01
N SER A 84 1.33 -5.26 -8.26
CA SER A 84 0.38 -5.05 -9.37
C SER A 84 -0.75 -4.12 -8.95
N THR A 85 -1.29 -4.34 -7.75
CA THR A 85 -2.38 -3.56 -7.16
C THR A 85 -2.00 -3.11 -5.75
N ALA A 86 -2.14 -1.82 -5.48
CA ALA A 86 -1.79 -1.24 -4.19
C ALA A 86 -2.84 -0.25 -3.68
N THR A 87 -3.32 -0.47 -2.46
CA THR A 87 -4.30 0.39 -1.78
C THR A 87 -3.80 0.77 -0.37
N PRO A 88 -2.68 1.51 -0.26
CA PRO A 88 -2.15 1.94 1.03
C PRO A 88 -3.07 2.96 1.71
N LEU A 89 -3.22 2.86 3.03
CA LEU A 89 -3.94 3.81 3.87
C LEU A 89 -2.97 4.43 4.88
N GLY A 90 -2.82 5.76 4.86
CA GLY A 90 -1.88 6.41 5.76
C GLY A 90 -1.76 7.92 5.63
N SER A 91 -0.95 8.56 6.48
CA SER A 91 -0.69 10.00 6.32
C SER A 91 0.09 10.29 5.03
N ALA A 92 1.09 9.47 4.73
CA ALA A 92 1.88 9.51 3.50
C ALA A 92 1.82 8.16 2.79
N ALA A 93 1.38 8.17 1.52
CA ALA A 93 1.23 6.96 0.72
C ALA A 93 1.86 7.12 -0.68
N THR A 94 2.80 6.25 -1.00
CA THR A 94 3.66 6.26 -2.20
C THR A 94 3.70 4.87 -2.85
N PRO A 95 2.56 4.32 -3.30
CA PRO A 95 2.53 3.02 -3.95
C PRO A 95 3.23 3.05 -5.32
N LEU A 96 3.99 2.00 -5.61
CA LEU A 96 4.54 1.72 -6.94
C LEU A 96 3.82 0.47 -7.48
N ALA A 97 2.76 0.68 -8.26
CA ALA A 97 1.93 -0.42 -8.74
C ALA A 97 1.26 -0.12 -10.08
N SER A 98 0.92 -1.17 -10.84
CA SER A 98 0.18 -0.98 -12.11
C SER A 98 -1.16 -0.28 -11.87
N THR A 99 -1.86 -0.63 -10.79
CA THR A 99 -3.05 0.07 -10.31
C THR A 99 -2.84 0.50 -8.86
N ALA A 100 -2.95 1.79 -8.60
CA ALA A 100 -2.65 2.37 -7.30
C ALA A 100 -3.77 3.31 -6.82
N THR A 101 -4.34 3.02 -5.66
CA THR A 101 -5.42 3.80 -5.04
C THR A 101 -5.07 4.19 -3.59
N PRO A 102 -4.02 5.00 -3.37
CA PRO A 102 -3.62 5.42 -2.03
C PRO A 102 -4.63 6.37 -1.39
N LEU A 103 -4.87 6.20 -0.09
CA LEU A 103 -5.69 7.10 0.73
C LEU A 103 -4.80 7.74 1.80
N GLY A 104 -4.74 9.07 1.83
CA GLY A 104 -3.92 9.77 2.83
C GLY A 104 -3.86 11.28 2.73
N SER A 105 -3.28 11.96 3.72
CA SER A 105 -3.06 13.40 3.64
C SER A 105 -2.21 13.77 2.42
N THR A 106 -1.15 13.00 2.18
CA THR A 106 -0.28 13.12 1.01
C THR A 106 -0.24 11.78 0.27
N ALA A 107 -0.71 11.78 -0.98
CA ALA A 107 -0.84 10.57 -1.79
C ALA A 107 -0.14 10.75 -3.15
N THR A 108 0.91 9.98 -3.40
CA THR A 108 1.82 10.12 -4.56
C THR A 108 2.06 8.78 -5.27
N PRO A 109 1.01 8.18 -5.85
CA PRO A 109 1.13 6.90 -6.55
C PRO A 109 1.90 7.00 -7.86
N LEU A 110 2.69 5.97 -8.16
CA LEU A 110 3.30 5.75 -9.47
C LEU A 110 2.73 4.47 -10.08
N GLY A 111 2.17 4.55 -11.30
CA GLY A 111 1.51 3.40 -11.93
C GLY A 111 0.99 3.63 -13.33
N TYR A 112 0.37 2.61 -13.94
CA TYR A 112 -0.38 2.80 -15.18
C TYR A 112 -1.69 3.56 -14.91
N THR A 113 -2.41 3.13 -13.87
CA THR A 113 -3.63 3.77 -13.38
C THR A 113 -3.44 4.20 -11.93
N ALA A 114 -3.63 5.49 -11.66
CA ALA A 114 -3.35 6.08 -10.38
C ALA A 114 -4.50 6.98 -9.91
N THR A 115 -5.17 6.60 -8.83
CA THR A 115 -6.37 7.27 -8.30
C THR A 115 -6.20 7.64 -6.80
N PRO A 116 -5.29 8.56 -6.47
CA PRO A 116 -5.05 8.96 -5.08
C PRO A 116 -6.19 9.80 -4.52
N LEU A 117 -6.52 9.56 -3.25
CA LEU A 117 -7.45 10.35 -2.46
C LEU A 117 -6.70 11.00 -1.29
N GLY A 118 -6.72 12.33 -1.21
CA GLY A 118 -6.01 13.03 -0.14
C GLY A 118 -6.15 14.54 -0.09
N THR A 119 -5.53 15.18 0.88
CA THR A 119 -5.44 16.66 0.88
C THR A 119 -4.57 17.12 -0.28
N THR A 120 -3.43 16.45 -0.47
CA THR A 120 -2.50 16.64 -1.57
C THR A 120 -2.34 15.32 -2.34
N ALA A 121 -2.69 15.34 -3.63
CA ALA A 121 -2.73 14.15 -4.47
C ALA A 121 -1.94 14.39 -5.76
N THR A 122 -0.81 13.70 -5.93
CA THR A 122 0.13 13.89 -7.05
C THR A 122 0.43 12.57 -7.79
N PRO A 123 -0.54 12.00 -8.51
CA PRO A 123 -0.36 10.74 -9.24
C PRO A 123 0.52 10.92 -10.48
N LEU A 124 1.39 9.94 -10.72
CA LEU A 124 2.16 9.80 -11.95
C LEU A 124 1.74 8.50 -12.65
N GLY A 125 1.22 8.60 -13.87
CA GLY A 125 0.82 7.42 -14.63
C GLY A 125 0.22 7.69 -15.99
N SER A 126 -0.13 6.64 -16.74
CA SER A 126 -0.81 6.83 -18.04
C SER A 126 -2.20 7.46 -17.85
N THR A 127 -2.93 7.00 -16.82
CA THR A 127 -4.22 7.54 -16.39
C THR A 127 -4.12 7.98 -14.93
N ALA A 128 -4.33 9.27 -14.68
CA ALA A 128 -4.12 9.90 -13.38
C ALA A 128 -5.37 10.68 -12.94
N THR A 129 -6.06 10.21 -11.91
CA THR A 129 -7.35 10.75 -11.44
C THR A 129 -7.32 11.11 -9.94
N PRO A 130 -6.58 12.16 -9.54
CA PRO A 130 -6.48 12.57 -8.15
C PRO A 130 -7.75 13.25 -7.65
N LEU A 131 -8.12 12.93 -6.41
CA LEU A 131 -9.16 13.60 -5.65
C LEU A 131 -8.53 14.26 -4.42
N GLY A 132 -8.62 15.58 -4.33
CA GLY A 132 -8.07 16.29 -3.18
C GLY A 132 -8.18 17.81 -3.22
N SER A 133 -7.87 18.49 -2.11
CA SER A 133 -7.83 19.95 -2.09
C SER A 133 -6.82 20.50 -3.11
N THR A 134 -5.65 19.86 -3.17
CA THR A 134 -4.61 20.09 -4.19
C THR A 134 -4.40 18.82 -5.01
N ALA A 135 -4.63 18.89 -6.32
CA ALA A 135 -4.61 17.76 -7.23
C ALA A 135 -3.70 18.03 -8.44
N THR A 136 -2.56 17.35 -8.53
CA THR A 136 -1.53 17.58 -9.57
C THR A 136 -1.20 16.29 -10.35
N PRO A 137 -2.11 15.82 -11.23
CA PRO A 137 -1.87 14.61 -12.02
C PRO A 137 -0.85 14.85 -13.13
N LEU A 138 0.07 13.90 -13.29
CA LEU A 138 1.01 13.82 -14.42
C LEU A 138 0.73 12.54 -15.20
N GLY A 139 0.30 12.66 -16.46
CA GLY A 139 -0.03 11.50 -17.27
C GLY A 139 -0.54 11.77 -18.67
N SER A 140 -0.69 10.73 -19.50
CA SER A 140 -1.31 10.89 -20.82
C SER A 140 -2.75 11.39 -20.71
N THR A 141 -3.50 10.84 -19.76
CA THR A 141 -4.85 11.27 -19.38
C THR A 141 -4.86 11.72 -17.92
N ALA A 142 -5.22 12.98 -17.68
CA ALA A 142 -5.17 13.62 -16.37
C ALA A 142 -6.52 14.26 -16.02
N THR A 143 -7.19 13.74 -14.98
CA THR A 143 -8.52 14.20 -14.57
C THR A 143 -8.58 14.55 -13.07
N PRO A 144 -8.06 15.70 -12.65
CA PRO A 144 -8.09 16.11 -11.25
C PRO A 144 -9.48 16.58 -10.82
N LEU A 145 -9.85 16.26 -9.57
CA LEU A 145 -10.95 16.86 -8.84
C LEU A 145 -10.40 17.55 -7.58
N GLY A 146 -10.54 18.87 -7.50
CA GLY A 146 -10.02 19.64 -6.37
C GLY A 146 -10.22 21.14 -6.46
N SER A 147 -10.03 21.82 -5.32
CA SER A 147 -10.07 23.30 -5.26
C SER A 147 -8.91 23.94 -6.00
N THR A 148 -7.74 23.29 -5.98
CA THR A 148 -6.55 23.67 -6.76
C THR A 148 -6.14 22.47 -7.60
N ALA A 149 -6.14 22.62 -8.92
CA ALA A 149 -5.76 21.54 -9.83
C ALA A 149 -4.81 22.01 -10.93
N THR A 150 -3.74 21.25 -11.14
CA THR A 150 -2.70 21.53 -12.14
C THR A 150 -2.39 20.25 -12.93
N PRO A 151 -3.28 19.84 -13.86
CA PRO A 151 -3.06 18.65 -14.67
C PRO A 151 -1.96 18.88 -15.72
N LEU A 152 -1.10 17.87 -15.90
CA LEU A 152 -0.09 17.86 -16.95
C LEU A 152 -0.23 16.58 -17.78
N GLY A 153 -0.60 16.73 -19.06
CA GLY A 153 -0.88 15.59 -19.91
C GLY A 153 -1.30 15.93 -21.34
N SER A 154 -1.35 14.91 -22.18
CA SER A 154 -1.84 15.02 -23.57
C SER A 154 -3.36 15.28 -23.61
N THR A 155 -4.09 14.74 -22.65
CA THR A 155 -5.53 14.95 -22.48
C THR A 155 -5.80 15.31 -21.03
N THR A 156 -6.36 16.51 -20.80
CA THR A 156 -6.67 17.01 -19.45
C THR A 156 -8.16 17.30 -19.33
N THR A 157 -8.76 16.95 -18.19
CA THR A 157 -10.15 17.30 -17.86
C THR A 157 -10.23 17.67 -16.40
N GLN A 158 -10.37 18.97 -16.13
CA GLN A 158 -10.48 19.47 -14.76
C GLN A 158 -11.93 19.39 -14.28
N LEU A 159 -12.14 18.75 -13.13
CA LEU A 159 -13.44 18.70 -12.46
C LEU A 159 -13.44 19.67 -11.28
N HIS A 160 -14.55 20.37 -11.11
CA HIS A 160 -14.74 21.35 -10.05
C HIS A 160 -15.62 20.76 -8.93
N PRO A 161 -15.26 20.95 -7.66
CA PRO A 161 -16.17 20.62 -6.55
C PRO A 161 -17.40 21.53 -6.58
N TRP A 162 -18.56 20.97 -6.17
CA TRP A 162 -19.84 21.68 -6.06
C TRP A 162 -19.87 22.64 -4.87
#